data_AF-A0A800BJW1-F1
#
_entry.id   AF-A0A800BJW1-F1
#
_cell.length_a   1.000
_cell.length_b   1.000
_cell.length_c   1.000
_cell.angle_alpha   90.00
_cell.angle_beta   90.00
_cell.angle_gamma   90.00
#
_symmetry.space_group_name_H-M   'P 1'
#
loop_
_entity.id
_entity.type
_entity.pdbx_description
1 polymer ?
#
loop_
_entity_poly.entity_id
_entity_poly.type
_entity_poly.pdbx_seq_one_letter_code
_entity_poly.pdbx_strand_id
1 'polypeptide(L)' 'GGEGKSSGGRHPTTPWGKPTKGYKTRKKNKASNRYIAKRRK' A
#
# COMPACT_ATOMS: atom_id res chain seq x y z
N GLY A 1 14.04 -7.42 -15.03
CA GLY A 1 13.89 -5.98 -15.29
C GLY A 1 14.28 -5.75 -16.73
N GLY A 2 13.60 -4.86 -17.45
CA GLY A 2 13.97 -4.52 -18.82
C GLY A 2 15.21 -3.64 -18.85
N GLU A 3 16.04 -3.79 -19.88
CA GLU A 3 17.23 -2.98 -20.10
C GLU A 3 16.84 -1.52 -20.39
N GLY A 4 17.62 -0.56 -19.88
CA GLY A 4 17.33 0.87 -20.00
C GLY A 4 16.22 1.38 -19.06
N LYS A 5 15.78 2.64 -19.26
CA LYS A 5 14.66 3.22 -18.48
C LYS A 5 13.35 2.57 -18.92
N SER A 6 12.94 1.51 -18.22
CA SER A 6 11.66 0.85 -18.45
C SER A 6 10.50 1.64 -17.83
N SER A 7 9.47 1.95 -18.62
CA SER A 7 8.17 2.42 -18.11
C SER A 7 7.44 1.25 -17.45
N GLY A 8 7.69 1.02 -16.16
CA GLY A 8 7.15 -0.10 -15.40
C GLY A 8 5.63 -0.22 -15.54
N GLY A 9 5.15 -1.06 -16.47
CA GLY A 9 3.74 -1.28 -16.81
C GLY A 9 2.94 -2.07 -15.78
N ARG A 10 3.41 -2.10 -14.53
CA ARG A 10 2.73 -2.73 -13.40
C ARG A 10 2.50 -1.68 -12.33
N HIS A 11 1.45 -1.87 -11.53
CA HIS A 11 1.24 -1.04 -10.35
C HIS A 11 2.52 -1.02 -9.52
N PRO A 12 3.01 0.14 -9.04
CA PRO A 12 4.25 0.19 -8.28
C PRO A 12 4.10 -0.66 -7.02
N THR A 13 5.11 -1.49 -6.79
CA THR A 13 5.18 -2.40 -5.66
C THR A 13 6.44 -2.15 -4.84
N THR A 14 6.44 -2.62 -3.60
CA THR A 14 7.65 -2.75 -2.81
C THR A 14 8.58 -3.80 -3.43
N PRO A 15 9.85 -3.88 -2.99
CA PRO A 15 10.75 -4.97 -3.37
C PRO A 15 10.19 -6.38 -3.07
N TRP A 16 9.23 -6.47 -2.14
CA TRP A 16 8.54 -7.72 -1.76
C TRP A 16 7.17 -7.90 -2.42
N GLY A 17 6.84 -7.11 -3.45
CA GLY A 17 5.62 -7.28 -4.24
C GLY A 17 4.33 -6.70 -3.65
N LYS A 18 4.37 -6.00 -2.51
CA LYS A 18 3.17 -5.33 -1.96
C LYS A 18 2.89 -4.02 -2.71
N PRO A 19 1.64 -3.72 -3.11
CA PRO A 19 1.33 -2.45 -3.78
C PRO A 19 1.62 -1.23 -2.88
N THR A 20 2.22 -0.17 -3.44
CA THR A 20 2.65 1.02 -2.67
C THR A 20 1.69 2.20 -2.74
N LYS A 21 0.90 2.31 -3.80
CA LYS A 21 -0.13 3.35 -3.96
C LYS A 21 -1.50 2.80 -3.56
N GLY A 22 -2.23 3.54 -2.72
CA GLY A 22 -3.63 3.26 -2.34
C GLY A 22 -3.87 2.07 -1.39
N TYR A 23 -2.89 1.17 -1.18
CA TYR A 23 -3.08 -0.02 -0.36
C TYR A 23 -3.10 0.31 1.14
N LYS A 24 -4.23 0.03 1.80
CA LYS A 24 -4.39 0.20 3.27
C LYS A 24 -3.69 -0.94 4.00
N THR A 25 -2.62 -0.62 4.73
CA THR A 25 -1.82 -1.61 5.48
C THR A 25 -2.29 -1.85 6.92
N ARG A 26 -3.23 -1.05 7.44
CA ARG A 26 -3.76 -1.21 8.81
C ARG A 26 -4.55 -2.53 8.94
N LYS A 27 -4.23 -3.33 9.96
CA LYS A 27 -4.97 -4.54 10.33
C LYS A 27 -6.46 -4.21 10.58
N LYS A 28 -7.34 -4.95 9.91
CA LYS A 28 -8.81 -4.72 9.95
C LYS A 28 -9.39 -4.86 11.35
N ASN A 29 -8.90 -5.80 12.17
CA ASN A 29 -9.48 -6.15 13.47
C ASN A 29 -8.62 -5.69 14.67
N LYS A 30 -7.89 -4.58 14.55
CA LYS A 30 -7.09 -4.06 15.68
C LYS A 30 -8.04 -3.54 16.76
N ALA A 31 -7.86 -3.96 18.02
CA ALA A 31 -8.71 -3.55 19.15
C ALA A 31 -8.84 -2.02 19.31
N SER A 32 -7.78 -1.30 18.94
CA SER A 32 -7.77 0.17 18.96
C SER A 32 -8.74 0.82 17.95
N ASN A 33 -9.34 0.07 17.02
CA ASN A 33 -10.38 0.56 16.12
C ASN A 33 -11.56 1.17 16.89
N ARG A 34 -11.88 0.62 18.06
CA ARG A 34 -13.00 1.08 18.90
C ARG A 34 -12.85 2.53 19.36
N TYR A 35 -11.62 3.04 19.40
CA TYR A 35 -11.30 4.39 19.85
C TYR A 35 -11.07 5.37 18.67
N ILE A 36 -11.24 4.95 17.41
CA ILE A 36 -11.01 5.80 16.23
C ILE A 36 -12.35 6.36 15.75
N ALA A 37 -12.58 7.66 15.96
CA ALA A 37 -13.80 8.35 15.51
C ALA A 37 -13.81 8.65 14.00
N LYS A 38 -12.66 8.98 13.41
CA LYS A 38 -12.53 9.33 11.98
C LYS A 38 -11.16 8.95 11.43
N ARG A 39 -11.08 8.60 10.15
CA ARG A 39 -9.79 8.41 9.45
C ARG A 39 -9.24 9.77 8.97
N ARG A 40 -7.92 9.88 8.87
CA ARG A 40 -7.27 11.06 8.26
C ARG A 40 -7.76 11.24 6.82
N LYS A 41 -8.02 12.50 6.43
CA LYS A 41 -8.20 12.88 5.03
C LYS A 41 -6.86 12.82 4.31
#